data_AF-A0A1Q7QXM1-F1
#
_entry.id   AF-A0A1Q7QXM1-F1
#
_cell.length_a   1.000
_cell.length_b   1.000
_cell.length_c   1.000
_cell.angle_alpha   90.00
_cell.angle_beta   90.00
_cell.angle_gamma   90.00
#
_symmetry.space_group_name_H-M   'P 1'
#
loop_
_entity.id
_entity.type
_entity.pdbx_description
1 polymer ?
#
loop_
_entity_poly.entity_id
_entity_poly.type
_entity_poly.pdbx_seq_one_letter_code
_entity_poly.pdbx_strand_id
1 'polypeptide(L)'
;MSTKGNRIQVEGLKHKEVKLLLHKFLRHNGLDDHRVLSQSGTLEIVPPHLATHPRHEEGTPPPAAATMPYLFPGAPTPVTADKRRRRKS
;
A
#
# COMPACT_ATOMS: atom_id res chain seq x y z
N MET A 1 -5.65 20.92 -22.76
CA MET A 1 -5.44 19.47 -22.66
C MET A 1 -5.06 18.96 -24.03
N SER A 2 -3.96 18.21 -24.14
CA SER A 2 -3.47 17.64 -25.40
C SER A 2 -3.13 16.17 -25.19
N THR A 3 -3.30 15.33 -26.20
CA THR A 3 -3.01 13.89 -26.14
C THR A 3 -2.01 13.50 -27.22
N LYS A 4 -1.04 12.67 -26.86
CA LYS A 4 -0.05 12.11 -27.77
C LYS A 4 0.17 10.64 -27.42
N GLY A 5 -0.50 9.76 -28.16
CA GLY A 5 -0.48 8.32 -27.90
C GLY A 5 -0.97 7.99 -26.49
N ASN A 6 -0.13 7.33 -25.69
CA ASN A 6 -0.41 6.96 -24.31
C ASN A 6 -0.19 8.10 -23.30
N ARG A 7 0.17 9.31 -23.75
CA ARG A 7 0.44 10.48 -22.91
C ARG A 7 -0.65 11.53 -23.04
N ILE A 8 -1.07 12.08 -21.91
CA ILE A 8 -2.10 13.11 -21.80
C ILE A 8 -1.51 14.28 -21.03
N GLN A 9 -1.32 15.42 -21.70
CA GLN A 9 -0.91 16.66 -21.05
C GLN A 9 -2.12 17.34 -20.41
N VAL A 10 -2.05 17.53 -19.10
CA VAL A 10 -3.10 18.16 -18.30
C VAL A 10 -2.49 19.40 -17.64
N GLU A 11 -2.79 20.57 -18.20
CA GLU A 11 -2.42 21.86 -17.61
C GLU A 11 -3.41 22.23 -16.50
N GLY A 12 -2.92 22.50 -15.28
CA GLY A 12 -3.71 23.00 -14.15
C GLY A 12 -4.07 21.98 -13.05
N LEU A 13 -4.97 22.40 -12.14
CA LEU A 13 -5.28 21.72 -10.86
C LEU A 13 -6.05 20.39 -10.99
N LYS A 14 -6.49 19.99 -12.19
CA LYS A 14 -7.39 18.83 -12.38
C LYS A 14 -6.68 17.49 -12.61
N HIS A 15 -5.37 17.42 -12.43
CA HIS A 15 -4.57 16.23 -12.72
C HIS A 15 -5.06 14.97 -11.98
N LYS A 16 -5.45 15.12 -10.70
CA LYS A 16 -5.96 14.01 -9.87
C LYS A 16 -7.32 13.51 -10.34
N GLU A 17 -8.22 14.41 -10.75
CA GLU A 17 -9.56 14.06 -11.24
C GLU A 17 -9.46 13.31 -12.57
N VAL A 18 -8.63 13.81 -13.49
CA VAL A 18 -8.39 13.15 -14.78
C VAL A 18 -7.75 11.77 -14.58
N LYS A 19 -6.79 11.66 -13.65
CA LYS A 19 -6.20 10.35 -13.28
C LYS A 19 -7.26 9.37 -12.75
N LEU A 20 -8.14 9.82 -11.87
CA LEU A 20 -9.22 8.99 -11.33
C LEU A 20 -10.19 8.55 -12.43
N LEU A 21 -10.56 9.47 -13.33
CA LEU A 21 -11.45 9.17 -14.45
C LEU A 21 -10.82 8.15 -15.40
N LEU A 22 -9.53 8.27 -15.70
CA LEU A 22 -8.80 7.28 -16.49
C LEU A 22 -8.81 5.91 -15.83
N HIS A 23 -8.56 5.82 -14.51
CA HIS A 23 -8.63 4.54 -13.80
C HIS A 23 -10.01 3.89 -13.91
N LYS A 24 -11.09 4.67 -13.78
CA LYS A 24 -12.46 4.17 -13.96
C LYS A 24 -12.71 3.68 -15.39
N PHE A 25 -12.25 4.44 -16.39
CA PHE A 25 -12.38 4.09 -17.79
C PHE A 25 -11.63 2.79 -18.11
N LEU A 26 -10.37 2.66 -17.68
CA LEU A 26 -9.57 1.45 -17.92
C LEU A 26 -10.24 0.23 -17.30
N ARG A 27 -10.72 0.35 -16.06
CA ARG A 27 -11.44 -0.72 -15.37
C ARG A 27 -12.73 -1.12 -16.07
N HIS A 28 -13.48 -0.15 -16.59
CA HIS A 28 -14.72 -0.44 -17.33
C HIS A 28 -14.45 -1.22 -18.63
N ASN A 29 -13.26 -1.07 -19.23
CA ASN A 29 -12.86 -1.77 -20.45
C ASN A 29 -12.08 -3.07 -20.17
N GLY A 30 -11.98 -3.51 -18.92
CA GLY A 30 -11.22 -4.71 -18.54
C GLY A 30 -9.70 -4.54 -18.62
N LEU A 31 -9.20 -3.30 -18.63
CA LEU A 31 -7.77 -2.96 -18.63
C LEU A 31 -7.28 -2.67 -17.20
N ASP A 32 -7.71 -3.49 -16.25
CA ASP A 32 -7.51 -3.29 -14.81
C ASP A 32 -6.03 -3.22 -14.41
N ASP A 33 -5.20 -3.94 -15.16
CA ASP A 33 -3.75 -4.06 -14.94
C ASP A 33 -2.97 -2.86 -15.49
N HIS A 34 -3.61 -1.99 -16.29
CA HIS A 34 -2.95 -0.80 -16.82
C HIS A 34 -2.86 0.29 -15.74
N ARG A 35 -1.66 0.85 -15.58
CA ARG A 35 -1.42 1.91 -14.60
C ARG A 35 -1.44 3.27 -15.25
N VAL A 36 -1.87 4.26 -14.48
CA VAL A 36 -1.82 5.67 -14.87
C VAL A 36 -0.77 6.36 -14.01
N LEU A 37 0.35 6.74 -14.62
CA LEU A 37 1.43 7.48 -13.96
C LEU A 37 1.22 8.97 -14.16
N SER A 38 1.59 9.76 -13.15
CA SER A 38 1.52 11.23 -13.17
C SER A 38 2.95 11.73 -13.09
N GLN A 39 3.50 12.21 -14.21
CA GLN A 39 4.87 12.75 -14.29
C GLN A 39 4.82 14.18 -14.83
N SER A 40 5.26 15.15 -14.02
CA SER A 40 5.51 16.53 -14.45
C SER A 40 4.41 17.16 -15.31
N GLY A 41 3.13 17.03 -14.89
CA GLY A 41 1.97 17.59 -15.60
C GLY A 41 1.43 16.74 -16.75
N THR A 42 2.02 15.56 -17.01
CA THR A 42 1.56 14.59 -18.01
C THR A 42 1.10 13.30 -17.33
N LEU A 43 -0.05 12.78 -17.75
CA LEU A 43 -0.52 11.44 -17.39
C LEU A 43 -0.08 10.45 -18.47
N GLU A 44 0.55 9.36 -18.07
CA GLU A 44 0.97 8.29 -18.98
C GLU A 44 0.29 6.97 -18.60
N ILE A 45 -0.29 6.30 -19.60
CA ILE A 45 -0.86 4.97 -19.43
C ILE A 45 0.23 3.94 -19.74
N VAL A 46 0.52 3.07 -18.78
CA VAL A 46 1.62 2.10 -18.83
C VAL A 46 1.08 0.68 -18.61
N PRO A 47 1.47 -0.30 -19.46
CA PRO A 47 1.17 -1.72 -19.25
C PRO A 47 1.72 -2.26 -17.93
N PRO A 48 1.12 -3.31 -17.35
CA PRO A 48 1.51 -3.85 -16.04
C PRO A 48 2.99 -4.23 -15.94
N HIS A 49 3.57 -4.80 -16.99
CA HIS A 49 4.96 -5.28 -17.01
C HIS A 49 6.00 -4.17 -16.94
N LEU A 50 5.62 -2.93 -17.30
CA LEU A 50 6.48 -1.76 -17.26
C LEU A 50 6.22 -0.89 -16.03
N ALA A 51 5.11 -1.15 -15.33
CA ALA A 51 4.74 -0.47 -14.10
C ALA A 51 5.33 -1.20 -12.89
N THR A 52 6.65 -1.38 -12.89
CA THR A 52 7.38 -1.99 -11.77
C THR A 52 7.37 -1.03 -10.58
N HIS A 53 6.34 -1.12 -9.74
CA HIS A 53 6.52 -0.77 -8.35
C HIS A 53 7.18 -1.97 -7.67
N PRO A 54 8.20 -1.77 -6.82
CA PRO A 54 8.58 -2.82 -5.90
C PRO A 54 7.31 -3.18 -5.15
N ARG A 55 6.85 -4.43 -5.29
CA ARG A 55 5.90 -5.01 -4.36
C ARG A 55 6.46 -4.65 -3.00
N HIS A 56 5.67 -3.99 -2.15
CA HIS A 56 6.12 -3.73 -0.79
C HIS A 56 6.54 -5.10 -0.27
N GLU A 57 7.85 -5.30 -0.09
CA GLU A 57 8.41 -6.51 0.52
C GLU A 57 7.53 -6.73 1.73
N GLU A 58 6.87 -7.88 1.76
CA GLU A 58 6.03 -8.29 2.85
C GLU A 58 6.92 -8.23 4.07
N GLY A 59 6.81 -7.13 4.83
CA GLY A 59 7.86 -6.70 5.73
C GLY A 59 8.19 -7.84 6.67
N THR A 60 9.47 -8.20 6.77
CA THR A 60 9.92 -9.25 7.66
C THR A 60 9.26 -9.05 9.03
N PRO A 61 8.50 -10.04 9.55
CA PRO A 61 7.85 -9.87 10.83
C PRO A 61 8.91 -9.50 11.87
N PRO A 62 8.65 -8.52 12.75
CA PRO A 62 9.64 -8.10 13.73
C PRO A 62 10.08 -9.32 14.55
N PRO A 63 11.40 -9.49 14.79
CA PRO A 63 11.88 -10.61 15.60
C PRO A 63 11.21 -10.57 16.97
N ALA A 64 10.92 -11.74 17.57
CA ALA A 64 10.16 -11.82 18.82
C ALA A 64 10.73 -10.91 19.94
N ALA A 65 12.05 -10.71 19.98
CA ALA A 65 12.73 -9.80 20.90
C ALA A 65 12.31 -8.32 20.75
N ALA A 66 11.91 -7.88 19.55
CA ALA A 66 11.43 -6.52 19.30
C ALA A 66 9.98 -6.31 19.77
N THR A 67 9.24 -7.39 20.02
CA THR A 67 7.84 -7.36 20.52
C THR A 67 7.76 -7.63 22.02
N MET A 68 8.84 -8.10 22.65
CA MET A 68 8.86 -8.34 24.09
C MET A 68 9.01 -7.03 24.88
N PRO A 69 8.24 -6.81 25.96
CA PRO A 69 8.42 -5.65 26.81
C PRO A 69 9.79 -5.69 27.48
N TYR A 70 10.48 -4.54 27.51
CA TYR A 70 11.78 -4.42 28.17
C TYR A 70 11.63 -4.61 29.69
N LEU A 71 12.26 -5.67 30.22
CA LEU A 71 12.32 -5.96 31.65
C LEU A 71 13.53 -5.25 32.25
N PHE A 72 13.29 -4.18 33.01
CA PHE A 72 14.34 -3.51 33.77
C PHE A 72 14.82 -4.41 34.92
N PRO A 73 16.14 -4.60 35.10
CA PRO A 73 16.68 -5.32 36.25
C PRO A 73 16.24 -4.63 37.55
N GLY A 74 15.46 -5.33 38.39
CA GLY A 74 14.90 -4.80 39.64
C GLY A 74 13.41 -4.39 39.57
N ALA A 75 12.78 -4.44 38.41
CA ALA A 75 11.34 -4.26 38.30
C ALA A 75 10.59 -5.55 38.71
N PRO A 76 9.50 -5.47 39.49
CA PRO A 76 8.63 -6.62 39.73
C PRO A 76 8.05 -7.07 38.39
N THR A 77 8.25 -8.33 38.02
CA THR A 77 7.70 -8.92 36.80
C THR A 77 6.18 -8.79 36.81
N PRO A 78 5.54 -8.27 35.74
CA PRO A 78 4.09 -8.31 35.64
C PRO A 78 3.68 -9.78 35.54
N VAL A 79 3.08 -10.29 36.60
CA VAL A 79 2.52 -11.64 36.66
C VAL A 79 1.52 -11.78 35.52
N THR A 80 1.83 -12.61 34.53
CA THR A 80 0.81 -13.07 33.58
C THR A 80 -0.24 -13.77 34.43
N ALA A 81 -1.42 -13.17 34.53
CA ALA A 81 -2.55 -13.75 35.22
C ALA A 81 -2.96 -15.02 34.44
N ASP A 82 -2.32 -16.14 34.79
CA ASP A 82 -2.77 -17.47 34.37
C ASP A 82 -4.19 -17.61 34.90
N LYS A 83 -5.14 -17.48 33.97
CA LYS A 83 -6.56 -17.63 34.25
C LYS A 83 -6.76 -19.05 34.71
N ARG A 84 -6.87 -19.19 36.04
CA ARG A 84 -7.52 -20.28 36.75
C ARG A 84 -8.66 -20.87 35.91
N ARG A 85 -8.51 -22.12 35.49
CA ARG A 85 -9.64 -23.07 35.45
C ARG A 85 -9.28 -24.27 36.31
N ARG A 86 -9.74 -24.21 37.57
CA ARG A 86 -9.69 -25.33 38.51
C ARG A 86 -10.96 -26.18 38.32
N ARG A 87 -10.75 -27.43 37.89
CA ARG A 87 -11.41 -28.72 38.19
C ARG A 87 -12.94 -28.91 38.07
N LYS A 88 -13.34 -30.06 37.49
CA LYS A 88 -13.89 -31.22 38.23
C LYS A 88 -13.79 -32.51 37.40
N SER A 89 -13.29 -33.59 38.00
CA SER A 89 -13.56 -34.98 37.62
C SER A 89 -14.36 -35.62 38.75
#